data_AF-A0A1I5XDR1-F1
#
_entry.id   AF-A0A1I5XDR1-F1
#
_cell.length_a   1.000
_cell.length_b   1.000
_cell.length_c   1.000
_cell.angle_alpha   90.00
_cell.angle_beta   90.00
_cell.angle_gamma   90.00
#
_symmetry.space_group_name_H-M   'P 1'
#
loop_
_entity.id
_entity.type
_entity.pdbx_description
1 polymer ?
#
loop_
_entity_poly.entity_id
_entity_poly.type
_entity_poly.pdbx_seq_one_letter_code
_entity_poly.pdbx_strand_id
1 'polypeptide(L)' 'MGPLDAGRQNKDIAVQRDIGRVQVSRWRERYARERMTGIERDQPRGAPPAKVDEARLVELTTQSKP' A
#
# COMPACT_ATOMS: atom_id res chain seq x y z
N MET A 1 15.18 -22.62 -27.04
CA MET A 1 15.58 -21.32 -26.48
C MET A 1 14.42 -20.36 -26.75
N GLY A 2 13.51 -20.17 -25.78
CA GLY A 2 12.40 -19.22 -25.95
C GLY A 2 12.94 -17.79 -26.09
N PRO A 3 12.16 -16.86 -26.68
CA PRO A 3 12.60 -15.47 -26.75
C PRO A 3 12.91 -14.98 -25.34
N LEU A 4 14.07 -14.36 -25.15
CA LEU A 4 14.45 -13.66 -23.92
C LEU A 4 13.25 -12.79 -23.53
N ASP A 5 12.59 -13.11 -22.41
CA ASP A 5 11.31 -12.53 -22.02
C ASP A 5 11.38 -11.00 -22.11
N ALA A 6 10.80 -10.44 -23.17
CA ALA A 6 10.69 -9.00 -23.30
C ALA A 6 9.90 -8.51 -22.08
N GLY A 7 10.51 -7.61 -21.29
CA GLY A 7 9.88 -7.13 -20.06
C GLY A 7 8.45 -6.64 -20.32
N ARG A 8 7.46 -7.23 -19.62
CA ARG A 8 6.04 -6.89 -19.82
C ARG A 8 5.80 -5.40 -19.57
N GLN A 9 4.91 -4.80 -20.36
CA GLN A 9 4.51 -3.40 -20.15
C GLN A 9 3.58 -3.28 -18.94
N ASN A 10 3.54 -2.09 -18.32
CA ASN A 10 2.70 -1.86 -17.15
C ASN A 10 1.21 -2.09 -17.43
N LYS A 11 0.75 -1.81 -18.66
CA LYS A 11 -0.64 -2.03 -19.08
C LYS A 11 -1.01 -3.52 -19.11
N ASP A 12 -0.09 -4.37 -19.55
CA ASP A 12 -0.33 -5.82 -19.67
C ASP A 12 -0.35 -6.46 -18.28
N ILE A 13 0.55 -6.03 -17.39
CA ILE A 13 0.56 -6.44 -15.98
C ILE A 13 -0.70 -5.96 -15.27
N ALA A 14 -1.15 -4.74 -15.55
CA ALA A 14 -2.35 -4.16 -14.96
C ALA A 14 -3.60 -4.99 -15.26
N VAL A 15 -3.77 -5.43 -16.51
CA VAL A 15 -4.86 -6.32 -16.92
C VAL A 15 -4.79 -7.66 -16.19
N GLN A 16 -3.60 -8.27 -16.09
CA GLN A 16 -3.43 -9.56 -15.40
C GLN A 16 -3.69 -9.49 -13.90
N ARG A 17 -3.58 -8.30 -13.29
CA ARG A 17 -3.69 -8.10 -11.83
C ARG A 17 -4.96 -7.37 -11.42
N ASP A 18 -5.83 -7.02 -12.38
CA ASP A 18 -7.07 -6.26 -12.15
C ASP A 18 -6.85 -4.96 -11.36
N ILE A 19 -5.83 -4.19 -11.74
CA ILE A 19 -5.47 -2.91 -11.11
C ILE A 19 -5.22 -1.83 -12.15
N GLY A 20 -5.16 -0.57 -11.71
CA GLY A 20 -4.79 0.54 -12.60
C GLY A 20 -3.31 0.51 -12.99
N ARG A 21 -2.99 0.84 -14.26
CA ARG A 21 -1.60 0.91 -14.76
C ARG A 21 -0.65 1.77 -13.91
N VAL A 22 -1.18 2.83 -13.29
CA VAL A 22 -0.41 3.76 -12.43
C VAL A 22 0.05 3.05 -11.16
N GLN A 23 -0.72 2.09 -10.64
CA GLN A 23 -0.32 1.28 -9.49
C GLN A 23 0.90 0.42 -9.84
N VAL A 24 0.89 -0.22 -11.02
CA VAL A 24 2.05 -0.99 -11.52
C VAL A 24 3.28 -0.10 -11.70
N SER A 25 3.13 1.12 -12.24
CA SER A 25 4.25 2.07 -12.35
C SER A 25 4.85 2.40 -10.97
N ARG A 26 4.02 2.68 -9.97
CA ARG A 26 4.46 2.99 -8.60
C ARG A 26 5.17 1.81 -7.94
N TRP A 27 4.68 0.59 -8.14
CA TRP A 27 5.35 -0.61 -7.63
C TRP A 27 6.72 -0.81 -8.25
N ARG A 28 6.85 -0.60 -9.57
CA ARG A 28 8.13 -0.70 -10.27
C ARG A 28 9.12 0.37 -9.84
N GLU A 29 8.68 1.62 -9.72
CA GLU A 29 9.50 2.72 -9.21
C GLU A 29 10.03 2.41 -7.80
N ARG A 30 9.15 1.94 -6.92
CA ARG A 30 9.50 1.57 -5.55
C ARG A 30 10.45 0.38 -5.49
N TYR A 31 10.21 -0.67 -6.29
CA TYR A 31 11.15 -1.79 -6.38
C TYR A 31 12.52 -1.37 -6.94
N ALA A 32 12.56 -0.46 -7.91
CA ALA A 32 13.83 0.04 -8.45
C ALA A 32 14.66 0.77 -7.38
N ARG A 33 13.99 1.50 -6.48
CA ARG A 33 14.64 2.26 -5.39
C ARG A 33 14.98 1.42 -4.16
N GLU A 34 14.03 0.59 -3.72
CA GLU A 34 14.05 -0.06 -2.39
C GLU A 34 14.14 -1.59 -2.51
N ARG A 35 14.13 -2.15 -3.72
CA ARG A 35 14.07 -3.61 -3.95
C ARG A 35 12.85 -4.22 -3.26
N MET A 36 13.03 -5.37 -2.62
CA MET A 36 11.95 -6.11 -1.96
C MET A 36 11.33 -5.35 -0.80
N THR A 37 12.11 -4.59 -0.02
CA THR A 37 11.58 -3.89 1.16
C THR A 37 10.53 -2.85 0.78
N GLY A 38 10.63 -2.26 -0.42
CA GLY A 38 9.64 -1.32 -0.92
C GLY A 38 8.29 -1.94 -1.30
N ILE A 39 8.23 -3.25 -1.57
CA ILE A 39 7.00 -3.91 -2.05
C ILE A 39 6.52 -5.05 -1.14
N GLU A 40 7.25 -5.33 -0.06
CA GLU A 40 6.89 -6.37 0.91
C GLU A 40 5.57 -6.05 1.63
N ARG A 41 5.27 -4.77 1.86
CA ARG A 41 4.06 -4.31 2.54
C ARG A 41 3.41 -3.14 1.81
N ASP A 42 2.09 -3.04 1.94
CA ASP A 42 1.35 -1.86 1.51
C ASP A 42 1.83 -0.62 2.28
N GLN A 43 1.91 0.52 1.58
CA GLN A 43 2.12 1.79 2.27
C GLN A 43 0.90 2.14 3.12
N PRO A 44 1.10 2.89 4.22
CA PRO A 44 0.00 3.48 4.95
C PRO A 44 -0.93 4.20 3.97
N ARG A 45 -2.19 3.76 3.91
CA ARG A 45 -3.21 4.51 3.19
C ARG A 45 -3.40 5.80 3.97
N GLY A 46 -3.34 6.94 3.29
CA GLY A 46 -3.66 8.21 3.93
C GLY A 46 -5.04 8.12 4.56
N ALA A 47 -5.10 8.22 5.89
CA ALA A 47 -6.34 8.37 6.62
C ALA A 47 -6.51 9.85 6.97
N PRO A 48 -7.74 10.38 7.00
CA PRO A 48 -7.99 11.66 7.63
C PRO A 48 -7.43 11.65 9.06
N PRO A 49 -6.93 12.78 9.58
CA PRO A 49 -6.52 12.88 10.96
C PRO A 49 -7.65 12.42 11.89
N ALA A 50 -7.30 11.66 12.93
CA ALA A 50 -8.26 11.29 13.96
C ALA A 50 -8.84 12.56 14.59
N LYS A 51 -10.18 12.63 14.66
CA LYS A 51 -10.90 13.74 15.31
C LYS A 51 -11.13 13.52 16.80
N VAL A 52 -10.67 12.38 17.31
CA VAL A 52 -10.92 11.95 18.69
C VAL A 52 -9.68 12.19 19.54
N ASP A 53 -9.91 12.67 20.75
CA ASP A 53 -8.88 12.74 21.78
C ASP A 53 -8.79 11.37 22.46
N GLU A 54 -7.69 10.67 22.21
CA GLU A 54 -7.44 9.33 22.74
C GLU A 54 -7.39 9.32 24.28
N ALA A 55 -6.83 10.37 24.90
CA ALA A 55 -6.77 10.46 26.36
C ALA A 55 -8.17 10.58 26.97
N ARG A 56 -9.03 11.38 26.35
CA ARG A 56 -10.44 11.53 26.75
C ARG A 56 -11.24 10.24 26.54
N LEU A 57 -10.98 9.49 25.47
CA LEU A 57 -11.63 8.21 25.23
C LEU A 57 -11.30 7.19 26.32
N VAL A 58 -10.03 7.10 26.74
CA VAL A 58 -9.61 6.22 27.84
C VAL A 58 -10.32 6.60 29.13
N GLU A 59 -10.33 7.89 29.49
CA GLU A 59 -11.02 8.38 30.69
C GLU A 59 -12.50 7.94 30.73
N LEU A 60 -13.23 8.15 29.64
CA LEU A 60 -14.66 7.83 29.56
C LEU A 60 -14.96 6.32 29.60
N THR A 61 -14.03 5.48 29.14
CA THR A 61 -14.31 4.05 28.89
C THR A 61 -13.68 3.09 29.89
N THR A 62 -12.65 3.52 30.64
CA THR A 62 -11.95 2.63 31.59
C THR A 62 -12.04 3.06 33.05
N GLN A 63 -12.48 4.30 33.33
CA GLN A 63 -12.50 4.84 34.71
C GLN A 63 -13.89 4.79 35.37
N SER A 64 -14.94 4.39 34.64
CA SER A 64 -16.26 4.19 35.24
C SER A 64 -16.45 2.72 35.58
N LYS A 65 -16.66 2.41 36.87
CA LYS A 65 -17.24 1.13 37.29
C LYS A 65 -18.75 1.18 37.02
N PRO A 66 -19.38 0.12 36.48
CA PRO A 66 -20.82 0.07 36.30
C PRO A 66 -21.57 0.27 37.62
#